data_AF-A0A974YHK7-F1
#
_entry.id   AF-A0A974YHK7-F1
#
_cell.length_a   1.000
_cell.length_b   1.000
_cell.length_c   1.000
_cell.angle_alpha   90.00
_cell.angle_beta   90.00
_cell.angle_gamma   90.00
#
_symmetry.space_group_name_H-M   'P 1'
#
loop_
_entity.id
_entity.type
_entity.pdbx_description
1 polymer ?
#
loop_
_entity_poly.entity_id
_entity_poly.type
_entity_poly.pdbx_seq_one_letter_code
_entity_poly.pdbx_strand_id
1 'polypeptide(L)'
;MPAPKKKPSSVRTSLRFEPPTLEEAIFAAQGLTDNVDDQVEIAARLMGLPEADVRAAIPKMAPVRPRLAVRPPAQARFAPSRPPVVVERRAPRVLIR
;
A
#
# COMPACT_ATOMS: atom_id res chain seq x y z
N MET A 1 22.47 -4.47 44.66
CA MET A 1 21.99 -4.82 43.30
C MET A 1 21.50 -3.54 42.62
N PRO A 2 22.13 -3.04 41.55
CA PRO A 2 21.64 -1.85 40.85
C PRO A 2 20.39 -2.19 40.00
N ALA A 3 19.35 -1.36 40.09
CA ALA A 3 18.08 -1.55 39.41
C ALA A 3 18.16 -1.25 37.89
N PRO A 4 17.38 -1.96 37.05
CA PRO A 4 17.40 -1.74 35.60
C PRO A 4 16.73 -0.43 35.22
N LYS A 5 17.49 0.49 34.62
CA LYS A 5 16.99 1.76 34.07
C LYS A 5 16.18 1.48 32.80
N LYS A 6 14.85 1.66 32.85
CA LYS A 6 13.98 1.64 31.65
C LYS A 6 14.29 2.86 30.79
N LYS A 7 14.85 2.65 29.60
CA LYS A 7 14.97 3.70 28.58
C LYS A 7 13.56 4.03 28.08
N PRO A 8 13.12 5.30 28.03
CA PRO A 8 11.79 5.64 27.53
C PRO A 8 11.74 5.33 26.04
N SER A 9 11.08 4.22 25.68
CA SER A 9 10.71 3.89 24.31
C SER A 9 9.61 4.85 23.87
N SER A 10 9.98 5.97 23.28
CA SER A 10 8.98 6.88 22.73
C SER A 10 9.53 7.61 21.52
N VAL A 11 9.91 6.87 20.49
CA VAL A 11 9.65 7.39 19.14
C VAL A 11 8.15 7.24 18.95
N ARG A 12 7.40 8.28 19.30
CA ARG A 12 6.01 8.41 18.84
C ARG A 12 6.10 8.60 17.33
N THR A 13 6.05 7.50 16.58
CA THR A 13 5.91 7.55 15.12
C THR A 13 4.52 8.11 14.83
N SER A 14 4.42 9.43 14.72
CA SER A 14 3.21 10.05 14.21
C SER A 14 3.14 9.72 12.72
N LEU A 15 2.14 8.94 12.31
CA LEU A 15 1.84 8.71 10.91
C LEU A 15 1.31 10.02 10.33
N ARG A 16 2.08 10.64 9.43
CA ARG A 16 1.59 11.79 8.67
C ARG A 16 0.63 11.27 7.62
N PHE A 17 -0.58 11.81 7.62
CA PHE A 17 -1.56 11.54 6.57
C PHE A 17 -1.36 12.56 5.46
N GLU A 18 -1.04 12.08 4.27
CA GLU A 18 -1.05 12.84 3.03
C GLU A 18 -2.24 12.35 2.20
N PRO A 19 -3.16 13.24 1.77
CA PRO A 19 -4.29 12.83 0.94
C PRO A 19 -3.79 12.34 -0.42
N PRO A 20 -4.50 11.39 -1.07
CA PRO A 20 -4.11 10.89 -2.38
C PRO A 20 -4.16 12.02 -3.42
N THR A 21 -3.25 11.97 -4.37
CA THR A 21 -3.21 12.88 -5.52
C THR A 21 -3.95 12.29 -6.73
N LEU A 22 -4.37 13.15 -7.66
CA LEU A 22 -5.05 12.69 -8.88
C LEU A 22 -4.14 11.79 -9.74
N GLU A 23 -2.83 12.08 -9.78
CA GLU A 23 -1.85 11.27 -10.52
C GLU A 23 -1.74 9.85 -9.94
N GLU A 24 -1.76 9.71 -8.61
CA GLU A 24 -1.75 8.41 -7.95
C GLU A 24 -3.02 7.60 -8.22
N ALA A 25 -4.18 8.27 -8.24
CA ALA A 25 -5.45 7.63 -8.60
C ALA A 25 -5.45 7.16 -10.06
N ILE A 26 -4.94 7.96 -11.00
CA ILE A 26 -4.78 7.58 -12.41
C ILE A 26 -3.81 6.40 -12.53
N PHE A 27 -2.69 6.43 -11.83
CA PHE A 27 -1.72 5.34 -11.81
C PHE A 27 -2.33 4.03 -11.27
N ALA A 28 -3.12 4.12 -10.20
CA ALA A 28 -3.82 2.96 -9.65
C ALA A 28 -4.85 2.38 -10.63
N ALA A 29 -5.62 3.24 -11.30
CA ALA A 29 -6.62 2.85 -12.29
C ALA A 29 -5.98 2.15 -13.51
N GLN A 30 -4.86 2.69 -14.01
CA GLN A 30 -4.05 2.06 -15.06
C GLN A 30 -3.53 0.68 -14.66
N GLY A 31 -3.28 0.45 -13.37
CA GLY A 31 -2.91 -0.87 -12.84
C GLY A 31 -4.03 -1.91 -12.99
N LEU A 32 -5.29 -1.49 -12.98
CA LEU A 32 -6.47 -2.35 -12.99
C LEU A 32 -7.00 -2.63 -14.40
N THR A 33 -6.98 -1.63 -15.30
CA THR A 33 -7.56 -1.74 -16.64
C THR A 33 -6.77 -0.93 -17.67
N ASP A 34 -6.78 -1.39 -18.92
CA ASP A 34 -6.13 -0.72 -20.06
C ASP A 34 -7.12 0.19 -20.85
N ASN A 35 -8.43 0.07 -20.58
CA ASN A 35 -9.45 0.90 -21.21
C ASN A 35 -9.48 2.30 -20.56
N VAL A 36 -9.36 3.34 -21.37
CA VAL A 36 -9.31 4.74 -20.91
C VAL A 36 -10.61 5.15 -20.21
N ASP A 37 -11.77 4.72 -20.71
CA ASP A 37 -13.04 5.10 -20.11
C ASP A 37 -13.21 4.48 -18.72
N ASP A 38 -12.82 3.21 -18.56
CA ASP A 38 -12.82 2.54 -17.26
C ASP A 38 -11.78 3.17 -16.30
N GLN A 39 -10.61 3.59 -16.82
CA GLN A 39 -9.60 4.28 -16.01
C GLN A 39 -10.14 5.61 -15.46
N VAL A 40 -10.86 6.37 -16.29
CA VAL A 40 -11.50 7.63 -15.88
C VAL A 40 -12.51 7.37 -14.77
N GLU A 41 -13.40 6.39 -14.94
CA GLU A 41 -14.43 6.06 -13.95
C GLU A 41 -13.80 5.67 -12.60
N ILE A 42 -12.78 4.80 -12.63
CA ILE A 42 -12.09 4.33 -11.42
C ILE A 42 -11.39 5.49 -10.72
N ALA A 43 -10.60 6.29 -11.44
CA ALA A 43 -9.86 7.40 -10.84
C ALA A 43 -10.80 8.50 -10.31
N ALA A 44 -11.91 8.78 -11.00
CA ALA A 44 -12.97 9.66 -10.53
C ALA A 44 -13.58 9.18 -9.20
N ARG A 45 -13.87 7.88 -9.09
CA ARG A 45 -14.35 7.26 -7.85
C ARG A 45 -13.33 7.30 -6.72
N LEU A 46 -12.04 7.11 -7.01
CA LEU A 46 -10.97 7.19 -6.01
C LEU A 46 -10.80 8.62 -5.46
N MET A 47 -10.94 9.63 -6.33
CA MET A 47 -10.74 11.04 -5.96
C MET A 47 -12.01 11.77 -5.53
N GLY A 48 -13.19 11.21 -5.80
CA GLY A 48 -14.47 11.90 -5.61
C GLY A 48 -14.66 13.10 -6.54
N LEU A 49 -14.05 13.07 -7.73
CA LEU A 49 -14.09 14.12 -8.74
C LEU A 49 -14.98 13.70 -9.92
N PRO A 50 -15.52 14.64 -10.70
CA PRO A 50 -16.26 14.29 -11.90
C PRO A 50 -15.34 13.72 -12.97
N GLU A 51 -15.85 12.78 -13.77
CA GLU A 51 -15.10 12.10 -14.82
C GLU A 51 -14.49 13.06 -15.84
N ALA A 52 -15.16 14.16 -16.16
CA ALA A 52 -14.66 15.18 -17.09
C ALA A 52 -13.32 15.79 -16.64
N ASP A 53 -13.18 16.08 -15.34
CA ASP A 53 -11.97 16.70 -14.77
C ASP A 53 -10.80 15.71 -14.79
N VAL A 54 -11.08 14.44 -14.49
CA VAL A 54 -10.10 13.35 -14.54
C VAL A 54 -9.66 13.09 -15.99
N ARG A 55 -10.60 13.05 -16.93
CA ARG A 55 -10.32 12.79 -18.35
C ARG A 55 -9.43 13.85 -18.98
N ALA A 56 -9.51 15.10 -18.53
CA ALA A 56 -8.61 16.17 -18.94
C ALA A 56 -7.17 16.00 -18.43
N ALA A 57 -6.95 15.23 -17.36
CA ALA A 57 -5.65 14.98 -16.76
C ALA A 57 -4.92 13.78 -17.38
N ILE A 58 -5.63 12.74 -17.80
CA ILE A 58 -5.06 11.50 -18.37
C ILE A 58 -4.17 11.70 -19.61
N PRO A 59 -4.49 12.51 -20.63
CA PRO A 59 -3.64 12.62 -21.83
C PRO A 59 -2.26 13.23 -21.55
N LYS A 60 -2.07 13.87 -20.39
CA LYS A 60 -0.75 14.37 -19.95
C LYS A 60 0.15 13.25 -19.41
N MET A 61 -0.44 12.10 -19.05
CA MET A 61 0.24 10.94 -18.50
C MET A 61 0.40 9.92 -19.61
N ALA A 62 1.60 9.86 -20.21
CA ALA A 62 1.93 8.87 -21.24
C ALA A 62 1.57 7.45 -20.76
N PRO A 63 1.12 6.53 -21.65
CA PRO A 63 0.72 5.19 -21.25
C PRO A 63 1.87 4.50 -20.53
N VAL A 64 1.63 4.12 -19.27
CA VAL A 64 2.60 3.38 -18.47
C VAL A 64 2.88 2.07 -19.19
N ARG A 65 4.15 1.89 -19.58
CA ARG A 65 4.68 0.72 -20.29
C ARG A 65 4.17 -0.60 -19.69
N PRO A 66 4.06 -1.66 -20.52
CA PRO A 66 3.43 -2.91 -20.14
C PRO A 66 4.10 -3.49 -18.90
N ARG A 67 3.27 -4.14 -18.08
CA ARG A 67 3.62 -4.91 -16.88
C ARG A 67 4.89 -5.73 -17.15
N LEU A 68 6.06 -5.20 -16.80
CA LEU A 68 7.23 -6.02 -16.56
C LEU A 68 6.80 -6.93 -15.42
N ALA A 69 6.57 -8.21 -15.75
CA ALA A 69 6.13 -9.23 -14.82
C ALA A 69 6.79 -8.97 -13.47
N VAL A 70 5.99 -8.67 -12.46
CA VAL A 70 6.46 -8.49 -11.09
C VAL A 70 7.24 -9.75 -10.78
N ARG A 71 8.57 -9.65 -10.87
CA ARG A 71 9.45 -10.71 -10.42
C ARG A 71 9.01 -10.90 -8.97
N PRO A 72 8.51 -12.09 -8.57
CA PRO A 72 8.14 -12.31 -7.18
C PRO A 72 9.33 -11.82 -6.35
N PRO A 73 9.11 -11.05 -5.26
CA PRO A 73 10.21 -10.48 -4.50
C PRO A 73 11.14 -11.63 -4.21
N ALA A 74 12.31 -11.62 -4.87
CA ALA A 74 13.33 -12.64 -4.67
C ALA A 74 13.55 -12.64 -3.18
N GLN A 75 13.09 -13.72 -2.52
CA GLN A 75 12.91 -13.86 -1.08
C GLN A 75 13.75 -12.82 -0.38
N ALA A 76 13.11 -11.74 0.11
CA ALA A 76 13.82 -10.65 0.76
C ALA A 76 14.80 -11.30 1.72
N ARG A 77 16.08 -11.34 1.33
CA ARG A 77 17.12 -11.96 2.15
C ARG A 77 17.11 -11.06 3.36
N PHE A 78 16.49 -11.55 4.42
CA PHE A 78 16.34 -10.85 5.67
C PHE A 78 17.70 -10.22 5.95
N ALA A 79 17.72 -8.89 5.98
CA ALA A 79 18.92 -8.18 6.39
C ALA A 79 19.37 -8.81 7.72
N PRO A 80 20.66 -9.13 7.92
CA PRO A 80 21.13 -9.95 9.05
C PRO A 80 20.98 -9.30 10.43
N SER A 81 20.27 -8.18 10.55
CA SER A 81 20.19 -7.38 11.77
C SER A 81 18.98 -7.69 12.66
N ARG A 82 18.03 -8.51 12.22
CA ARG A 82 16.84 -8.84 13.04
C ARG A 82 16.59 -10.35 13.04
N PRO A 83 16.63 -11.01 14.20
CA PRO A 83 16.25 -12.42 14.29
C PRO A 83 14.76 -12.56 13.93
N PRO A 84 14.37 -13.66 13.26
CA PRO A 84 12.97 -13.93 12.95
C PRO A 84 12.16 -14.04 14.24
N VAL A 85 11.00 -13.37 14.27
CA VAL A 85 10.04 -13.48 15.37
C VAL A 85 9.12 -14.66 15.07
N VAL A 86 9.26 -15.73 15.86
CA VAL A 86 8.36 -16.89 15.81
C VAL A 86 7.19 -16.64 16.75
N VAL A 87 5.96 -16.67 16.22
CA VAL A 87 4.74 -16.56 17.02
C VAL A 87 4.02 -17.89 17.01
N GLU A 88 3.95 -18.56 18.15
CA GLU A 88 3.15 -19.77 18.29
C GLU A 88 1.68 -19.37 18.49
N ARG A 89 0.80 -19.82 17.59
CA ARG A 89 -0.64 -19.54 17.69
C ARG A 89 -1.33 -20.66 18.46
N ARG A 90 -1.90 -20.33 19.61
CA ARG A 90 -2.77 -21.25 20.37
C ARG A 90 -4.16 -21.28 19.73
N ALA A 91 -4.60 -22.46 19.27
CA ALA A 91 -5.94 -22.63 18.71
C ALA A 91 -7.03 -22.39 19.78
N PRO A 92 -8.14 -21.71 19.43
CA PRO A 92 -9.27 -21.55 20.34
C PRO A 92 -9.88 -22.91 20.68
N ARG A 93 -10.25 -23.12 21.95
CA ARG A 93 -10.95 -24.34 22.37
C ARG A 93 -12.36 -24.33 21.78
N VAL A 94 -12.64 -25.27 20.87
CA VAL A 94 -14.00 -25.49 20.36
C VAL A 94 -14.79 -26.20 21.46
N LEU A 95 -15.76 -25.52 22.07
CA LEU A 95 -16.79 -26.14 22.89
C LEU A 95 -17.81 -26.76 21.94
N ILE A 96 -17.74 -28.08 21.78
CA ILE A 96 -18.78 -28.85 21.09
C ILE A 96 -19.94 -28.97 22.09
N ARG A 97 -21.14 -28.52 21.69
CA ARG A 97 -22.40 -28.64 22.45
C ARG A 97 -23.20 -29.81 21.92
#